data_AF-A0AAD5XUB8-F1
#
_entry.id   AF-A0AAD5XUB8-F1
#
_cell.length_a   1.000
_cell.length_b   1.000
_cell.length_c   1.000
_cell.angle_alpha   90.00
_cell.angle_beta   90.00
_cell.angle_gamma   90.00
#
_symmetry.space_group_name_H-M   'P 1'
#
loop_
_entity.id
_entity.type
_entity.pdbx_description
1 polymer ?
#
loop_
_entity_poly.entity_id
_entity_poly.type
_entity_poly.pdbx_seq_one_letter_code
_entity_poly.pdbx_strand_id
1 'polypeptide(L)' 'MVLKANLIEKPKKDDINKLLLNALMSCNGIGEKKAMILLQHFKTLKNICNAEFKELEDVIGSVLATKLIEFFHTQ' A
#
# COMPACT_ATOMS: atom_id res chain seq x y z
N MET A 1 -20.25 3.27 -38.05
CA MET A 1 -20.15 2.29 -36.95
C MET A 1 -19.31 2.91 -35.85
N VAL A 2 -19.95 3.48 -34.83
CA VAL A 2 -19.28 4.22 -33.76
C VAL A 2 -18.80 3.25 -32.69
N LEU A 3 -17.49 3.02 -32.63
CA LEU A 3 -16.86 2.38 -31.47
C LEU A 3 -15.98 3.43 -30.79
N LYS A 4 -16.64 4.33 -30.04
CA LYS A 4 -15.96 5.07 -28.97
C LYS A 4 -15.82 4.10 -27.79
N ALA A 5 -14.71 3.36 -27.75
CA ALA A 5 -14.34 2.61 -26.56
C ALA A 5 -13.86 3.60 -25.49
N ASN A 6 -14.78 4.10 -24.69
CA ASN A 6 -14.46 4.78 -23.43
C ASN A 6 -14.49 3.72 -22.32
N LEU A 7 -13.38 3.00 -22.15
CA LEU A 7 -13.17 2.06 -21.06
C LEU A 7 -12.00 2.53 -20.21
N ILE A 8 -12.22 3.60 -19.45
CA ILE A 8 -11.52 3.81 -18.18
C ILE A 8 -12.59 4.28 -17.20
N GLU A 9 -13.49 3.37 -16.84
CA GLU A 9 -14.20 3.51 -15.57
C GLU A 9 -13.12 3.48 -14.49
N LYS A 10 -12.80 4.64 -13.91
CA LYS A 10 -11.91 4.73 -12.75
C LYS A 10 -12.42 3.69 -11.73
N PRO A 11 -11.57 2.75 -11.27
CA PRO A 11 -12.03 1.67 -10.43
C PRO A 11 -12.75 2.26 -9.20
N LYS A 12 -13.87 1.66 -8.83
CA LYS A 12 -14.63 2.01 -7.63
C LYS A 12 -13.64 2.09 -6.47
N LYS A 13 -13.67 3.20 -5.72
CA LYS A 13 -12.69 3.53 -4.68
C LYS A 13 -12.52 2.39 -3.65
N ASP A 14 -13.55 1.59 -3.45
CA ASP A 14 -13.57 0.43 -2.56
C ASP A 14 -12.69 -0.73 -3.06
N ASP A 15 -12.65 -0.99 -4.37
CA ASP A 15 -11.85 -2.04 -4.97
C ASP A 15 -10.34 -1.73 -4.89
N ILE A 16 -9.99 -0.45 -5.07
CA ILE A 16 -8.60 0.02 -5.00
C ILE A 16 -8.06 -0.14 -3.57
N ASN A 17 -8.84 0.25 -2.55
CA ASN A 17 -8.41 0.12 -1.15
C ASN A 17 -8.17 -1.35 -0.77
N LYS A 18 -9.01 -2.25 -1.26
CA LYS A 18 -8.87 -3.69 -1.01
C LYS A 18 -7.62 -4.26 -1.69
N LEU A 19 -7.34 -3.84 -2.92
CA LEU A 19 -6.11 -4.22 -3.63
C LEU A 19 -4.86 -3.72 -2.87
N LEU A 20 -4.88 -2.48 -2.39
CA LEU A 20 -3.79 -1.88 -1.62
C LEU A 20 -3.56 -2.60 -0.30
N LEU A 21 -4.63 -2.96 0.42
CA LEU A 21 -4.55 -3.76 1.64
C LEU A 21 -3.92 -5.12 1.34
N ASN A 22 -4.35 -5.81 0.28
CA ASN A 22 -3.78 -7.11 -0.10
C ASN A 22 -2.29 -7.01 -0.48
N ALA A 23 -1.88 -5.94 -1.17
CA ALA A 23 -0.48 -5.71 -1.50
C ALA A 23 0.38 -5.51 -0.24
N LEU A 24 -0.11 -4.73 0.72
CA LEU A 24 0.58 -4.54 2.00
C LEU A 24 0.61 -5.83 2.83
N MET A 25 -0.50 -6.58 2.87
CA MET A 25 -0.58 -7.86 3.58
C MET A 25 0.28 -8.97 2.94
N SER A 26 0.69 -8.82 1.69
CA SER A 26 1.65 -9.72 1.04
C SER A 26 3.05 -9.61 1.66
N CYS A 27 3.36 -8.50 2.33
CA CYS A 27 4.56 -8.39 3.15
C CYS A 27 4.40 -9.22 4.43
N ASN A 28 5.32 -10.16 4.64
CA ASN A 28 5.24 -11.12 5.74
C ASN A 28 5.22 -10.41 7.11
N GLY A 29 4.09 -10.50 7.82
CA GLY A 29 3.88 -9.88 9.14
C GLY A 29 3.07 -8.58 9.15
N ILE A 30 2.59 -8.11 7.99
CA ILE A 30 1.62 -6.99 7.94
C ILE A 30 0.20 -7.55 7.93
N GLY A 31 -0.49 -7.44 9.05
CA GLY A 31 -1.91 -7.75 9.14
C GLY A 31 -2.80 -6.59 8.65
N GLU A 32 -4.08 -6.87 8.43
CA GLU A 32 -5.09 -5.91 7.96
C GLU A 32 -5.12 -4.62 8.79
N LYS A 33 -5.02 -4.71 10.12
CA LYS A 33 -4.98 -3.54 11.01
C LYS A 33 -3.80 -2.62 10.69
N LYS A 34 -2.60 -3.18 10.54
CA LYS A 34 -1.39 -2.40 10.23
C LYS A 34 -1.45 -1.84 8.81
N ALA A 35 -1.93 -2.62 7.85
CA ALA A 35 -2.13 -2.17 6.48
C ALA A 35 -3.13 -1.00 6.41
N MET A 36 -4.22 -1.05 7.18
CA MET A 36 -5.19 0.05 7.27
C MET A 36 -4.58 1.30 7.89
N ILE A 37 -3.81 1.18 8.97
CA ILE A 37 -3.15 2.33 9.60
C ILE A 37 -2.13 2.97 8.63
N LEU A 38 -1.33 2.16 7.93
CA LEU A 38 -0.41 2.65 6.90
C LEU A 38 -1.16 3.40 5.79
N LEU A 39 -2.26 2.84 5.28
CA LEU A 39 -3.08 3.51 4.27
C LEU A 39 -3.73 4.79 4.78
N GLN A 40 -4.16 4.84 6.04
CA GLN A 40 -4.71 6.05 6.64
C GLN A 40 -3.64 7.14 6.83
N HIS A 41 -2.43 6.76 7.21
CA HIS A 41 -1.33 7.69 7.47
C HIS A 41 -0.72 8.22 6.16
N PHE A 42 -0.32 7.32 5.26
CA PHE A 42 0.41 7.66 4.04
C PHE A 42 -0.49 7.90 2.83
N LYS A 43 -1.78 7.53 2.88
CA LYS A 43 -2.80 7.68 1.83
C LYS A 43 -2.61 6.87 0.56
N THR A 44 -1.38 6.54 0.18
CA THR A 44 -1.06 5.81 -1.05
C THR A 44 0.10 4.84 -0.86
N LEU A 45 0.13 3.75 -1.64
CA LEU A 45 1.25 2.80 -1.63
C LEU A 45 2.58 3.48 -1.97
N LYS A 46 2.55 4.42 -2.91
CA LYS A 46 3.74 5.18 -3.33
C LYS A 46 4.33 5.95 -2.15
N ASN A 47 3.51 6.59 -1.34
CA ASN A 47 3.98 7.27 -0.13
C ASN A 47 4.54 6.28 0.89
N ILE A 48 3.93 5.09 1.05
CA ILE A 48 4.45 4.03 1.92
C ILE A 48 5.84 3.56 1.44
N CYS A 49 6.04 3.42 0.13
CA CYS A 49 7.32 3.00 -0.44
C CYS A 49 8.41 4.08 -0.35
N ASN A 50 8.02 5.37 -0.38
CA ASN A 50 8.94 6.50 -0.24
C ASN A 50 9.07 7.01 1.21
N ALA A 51 8.36 6.40 2.16
CA ALA A 51 8.40 6.78 3.56
C ALA A 51 9.78 6.49 4.16
N GLU A 52 10.23 7.35 5.06
CA GLU A 52 11.48 7.09 5.78
C GLU A 52 11.30 5.92 6.75
N PHE A 53 12.41 5.22 7.04
CA PHE A 53 12.40 4.11 8.01
C PHE A 53 11.80 4.53 9.35
N LYS A 54 12.10 5.74 9.81
CA LYS A 54 11.60 6.27 11.07
C LYS A 54 10.08 6.45 11.07
N GLU A 55 9.50 6.93 9.96
CA GLU A 55 8.05 7.10 9.83
C GLU A 55 7.33 5.75 9.81
N LEU A 56 7.93 4.75 9.16
CA LEU A 56 7.41 3.38 9.16
C LEU A 56 7.55 2.75 10.54
N GLU A 57 8.69 2.94 11.22
CA GLU A 57 8.94 2.45 12.57
C GLU A 57 7.91 2.98 13.57
N ASP A 58 7.58 4.27 13.52
CA ASP A 58 6.58 4.88 14.41
C ASP A 58 5.18 4.27 14.25
N VAL A 59 4.85 3.76 13.05
CA VAL A 59 3.50 3.21 12.74
C VAL A 59 3.42 1.70 12.93
N ILE A 60 4.40 0.95 12.39
CA ILE A 60 4.37 -0.51 12.37
C ILE A 60 5.44 -1.17 13.26
N GLY A 61 6.37 -0.41 13.81
CA GLY A 61 7.51 -0.88 14.59
C GLY A 61 8.73 -1.21 13.72
N SER A 62 9.92 -1.11 14.31
CA SER A 62 11.21 -1.25 13.62
C SER A 62 11.35 -2.54 12.81
N VAL A 63 11.00 -3.68 13.39
CA VAL A 63 11.12 -5.00 12.71
C VAL A 63 10.27 -5.07 11.43
N LEU A 64 9.05 -4.53 11.46
CA LEU A 64 8.17 -4.55 10.29
C LEU A 64 8.55 -3.45 9.29
N ALA A 65 9.01 -2.30 9.76
CA ALA A 65 9.56 -1.24 8.92
C ALA A 65 10.76 -1.74 8.12
N THR A 66 11.68 -2.49 8.74
CA THR A 66 12.85 -3.07 8.04
C THR A 66 12.39 -4.01 6.95
N LYS A 67 11.52 -4.97 7.28
CA LYS A 67 11.01 -5.96 6.31
C LYS A 67 10.27 -5.30 5.15
N LEU A 68 9.49 -4.25 5.43
CA LEU A 68 8.74 -3.54 4.40
C LEU A 68 9.68 -2.76 3.47
N ILE A 69 10.68 -2.07 4.02
CA ILE A 69 11.71 -1.38 3.22
C ILE A 69 12.50 -2.38 2.40
N GLU A 70 12.95 -3.49 2.99
CA GLU A 70 13.64 -4.56 2.28
C GLU A 70 12.79 -5.13 1.15
N PHE A 71 11.49 -5.36 1.39
CA PHE A 71 10.55 -5.86 0.38
C PHE A 71 10.41 -4.91 -0.82
N PHE A 72 10.37 -3.60 -0.60
CA PHE A 72 10.20 -2.60 -1.66
C PHE A 72 11.51 -2.12 -2.31
N HIS A 73 12.64 -2.11 -1.58
CA HIS A 73 13.95 -1.66 -2.08
C HIS A 73 14.81 -2.79 -2.68
N THR A 74 14.40 -4.05 -2.55
CA THR A 74 15.10 -5.21 -3.15
C THR A 74 14.57 -5.54 -4.56
N GLN A 75 13.83 -4.64 -5.20
CA GLN A 75 13.33 -4.78 -6.59
C GLN A 75 13.89 -3.71 -7.51
#